data_AF-A0A926ITS1-F1
#
_entry.id   AF-A0A926ITS1-F1
#
_cell.length_a   1.000
_cell.length_b   1.000
_cell.length_c   1.000
_cell.angle_alpha   90.00
_cell.angle_beta   90.00
_cell.angle_gamma   90.00
#
_symmetry.space_group_name_H-M   'P 1'
#
loop_
_entity.id
_entity.type
_entity.pdbx_description
1 polymer ?
#
loop_
_entity_poly.entity_id
_entity_poly.type
_entity_poly.pdbx_seq_one_letter_code
_entity_poly.pdbx_strand_id
1 'polypeptide(L)'
;MAKYNNPSRKEVLEHFGFGTENMKRLKICQCCGNAQAAKNKLCEVCHTKLRDETLFDIYKAKHRCCEKCGNVLPDDAEYCPLCGAKQNNERESI
;
A
#
# COMPACT_ATOMS: atom_id res chain seq x y z
N MET A 1 -18.33 10.88 31.84
CA MET A 1 -17.00 11.36 31.40
C MET A 1 -16.74 10.80 30.01
N ALA A 2 -16.72 11.64 28.97
CA ALA A 2 -16.40 11.20 27.62
C ALA A 2 -14.92 10.79 27.57
N LYS A 3 -14.63 9.53 27.25
CA LYS A 3 -13.26 9.04 27.08
C LYS A 3 -12.67 9.73 25.85
N TYR A 4 -11.70 10.62 26.06
CA TYR A 4 -10.94 11.22 24.98
C TYR A 4 -10.05 10.13 24.39
N ASN A 5 -10.48 9.49 23.30
CA ASN A 5 -9.67 8.50 22.60
C ASN A 5 -8.55 9.25 21.87
N ASN A 6 -7.32 9.11 22.36
CA ASN A 6 -6.15 9.62 21.65
C ASN A 6 -5.92 8.75 20.41
N PRO A 7 -5.86 9.33 19.19
CA PRO A 7 -5.60 8.55 18.00
C PRO A 7 -4.23 7.87 18.07
N SER A 8 -4.16 6.63 17.61
CA SER A 8 -2.91 5.90 17.45
C SER A 8 -2.00 6.63 16.45
N ARG A 9 -0.68 6.41 16.56
CA ARG A 9 0.30 6.95 15.59
C ARG A 9 -0.08 6.59 14.15
N LYS A 10 -0.64 5.40 13.93
CA LYS A 10 -1.10 4.94 12.62
C LYS A 10 -2.22 5.84 12.08
N GLU A 11 -3.25 6.10 12.88
CA GLU A 11 -4.38 6.96 12.48
C GLU A 11 -3.92 8.39 12.20
N VAL A 12 -2.98 8.91 13.00
CA VAL A 12 -2.38 10.23 12.75
C VAL A 12 -1.64 10.26 11.42
N LEU A 13 -0.81 9.25 11.13
CA LEU A 13 -0.09 9.16 9.85
C LEU A 13 -1.05 9.03 8.67
N GLU A 14 -2.11 8.23 8.82
CA GLU A 14 -3.15 8.07 7.81
C GLU A 14 -3.89 9.39 7.53
N HIS A 15 -4.18 10.18 8.56
CA HIS A 15 -4.78 11.51 8.39
C HIS A 15 -3.92 12.43 7.51
N PHE A 16 -2.60 12.37 7.66
CA PHE A 16 -1.66 13.17 6.87
C PHE A 16 -1.32 12.55 5.49
N GLY A 17 -2.04 11.51 5.06
CA GLY A 17 -1.89 10.92 3.72
C GLY A 17 -0.86 9.80 3.63
N PHE A 18 -0.30 9.34 4.76
CA PHE A 18 0.68 8.25 4.78
C PHE A 18 0.00 6.88 5.00
N GLY A 19 0.73 5.81 4.71
CA GLY A 19 0.26 4.44 4.98
C GLY A 19 -0.52 3.79 3.84
N THR A 20 -0.72 2.48 3.98
CA THR A 20 -1.28 1.62 2.92
C THR A 20 -2.73 1.95 2.56
N GLU A 21 -3.52 2.44 3.51
CA GLU A 21 -4.91 2.82 3.23
C GLU A 21 -5.01 4.03 2.30
N ASN A 22 -4.08 4.99 2.41
CA ASN A 22 -3.99 6.09 1.45
C ASN A 22 -3.49 5.62 0.09
N MET A 23 -2.53 4.69 0.05
CA MET A 23 -2.05 4.10 -1.20
C MET A 23 -3.19 3.38 -1.98
N LYS A 24 -4.14 2.74 -1.30
CA LYS A 24 -5.32 2.11 -1.93
C LYS A 24 -6.30 3.14 -2.52
N ARG A 25 -6.29 4.38 -2.02
CA ARG A 25 -7.19 5.45 -2.49
C ARG A 25 -6.60 6.25 -3.64
N LEU A 26 -5.38 5.94 -4.07
CA LEU A 26 -4.64 6.69 -5.08
C LEU A 26 -4.18 5.81 -6.23
N LYS A 27 -4.13 6.42 -7.42
CA LYS A 27 -3.49 5.93 -8.64
C LYS A 27 -2.41 6.93 -9.03
N ILE A 28 -1.34 6.47 -9.68
CA ILE A 28 -0.32 7.35 -10.27
C ILE A 28 -0.49 7.33 -11.77
N CYS A 29 -0.68 8.51 -12.37
CA CYS A 29 -0.77 8.65 -13.82
C CYS A 29 0.53 8.16 -14.47
N GLN A 30 0.43 7.18 -15.37
CA GLN A 30 1.58 6.63 -16.07
C GLN A 30 2.19 7.56 -17.14
N CYS A 31 1.53 8.68 -17.44
CA CYS A 31 2.04 9.67 -18.40
C CYS A 31 2.76 10.84 -17.69
N CYS A 32 2.11 11.48 -16.71
CA CYS A 32 2.65 12.69 -16.06
C CYS A 32 3.06 12.51 -14.59
N GLY A 33 2.83 11.33 -14.00
CA GLY A 33 3.19 11.06 -12.61
C GLY A 33 2.27 11.67 -11.55
N ASN A 34 1.23 12.44 -11.93
CA ASN A 34 0.32 13.03 -10.95
C ASN A 34 -0.47 11.96 -10.17
N ALA A 35 -0.59 12.16 -8.87
CA ALA A 35 -1.45 11.33 -8.01
C ALA A 35 -2.93 11.64 -8.29
N GLN A 36 -3.75 10.62 -8.41
CA GLN A 36 -5.15 10.72 -8.80
C GLN A 36 -6.00 9.85 -7.86
N ALA A 37 -7.24 10.24 -7.59
CA ALA A 37 -8.13 9.39 -6.79
C ALA A 37 -8.36 8.04 -7.49
N ALA A 38 -8.45 6.94 -6.72
CA ALA A 38 -8.59 5.60 -7.28
C ALA A 38 -9.84 5.42 -8.18
N LYS A 39 -10.89 6.20 -7.91
CA LYS A 39 -12.13 6.21 -8.74
C LYS A 39 -11.95 6.87 -10.11
N ASN A 40 -10.89 7.65 -10.31
CA ASN A 40 -10.68 8.38 -11.56
C ASN A 40 -10.27 7.40 -12.67
N LYS A 41 -10.86 7.60 -13.86
CA LYS A 41 -10.55 6.83 -15.08
C LYS A 41 -9.59 7.58 -16.02
N LEU A 42 -9.58 8.91 -15.92
CA LEU A 42 -8.69 9.80 -16.68
C LEU A 42 -7.92 10.67 -15.69
N CYS A 43 -6.70 11.04 -16.04
CA CYS A 43 -5.93 12.01 -15.28
C CYS A 43 -6.56 13.40 -15.38
N GLU A 44 -6.79 14.06 -14.25
CA GLU A 44 -7.33 15.42 -14.21
C GLU A 44 -6.36 16.48 -14.77
N VAL A 45 -5.06 16.15 -14.88
CA VAL A 45 -4.02 17.07 -15.38
C VAL A 45 -3.74 16.88 -16.87
N CYS A 46 -3.45 15.66 -17.31
CA CYS A 46 -3.05 15.38 -18.69
C CYS A 46 -4.06 14.57 -19.50
N HIS A 47 -5.22 14.26 -18.93
CA HIS A 47 -6.33 13.53 -19.56
C HIS A 47 -6.01 12.13 -20.09
N THR A 48 -4.82 11.60 -19.81
CA THR A 48 -4.45 10.22 -20.13
C THR A 48 -5.32 9.24 -19.33
N LYS A 49 -5.73 8.13 -19.98
CA LYS A 49 -6.44 7.03 -19.31
C LYS A 49 -5.59 6.42 -18.22
N LEU A 50 -6.12 6.37 -17.00
CA LEU A 50 -5.45 5.79 -15.85
C LEU A 50 -5.58 4.25 -15.86
N ARG A 51 -4.60 3.59 -15.27
CA ARG A 51 -4.66 2.16 -14.93
C ARG A 51 -5.74 1.88 -13.89
N ASP A 52 -6.15 0.62 -13.78
CA ASP A 52 -7.10 0.20 -12.75
C ASP A 52 -6.40 -0.10 -11.43
N GLU A 53 -5.15 -0.56 -11.46
CA GLU A 53 -4.35 -0.80 -10.26
C GLU A 53 -4.10 0.46 -9.45
N THR A 54 -4.29 0.37 -8.15
CA THR A 54 -3.94 1.44 -7.20
C THR A 54 -2.42 1.47 -6.97
N LEU A 55 -1.95 2.53 -6.32
CA LEU A 55 -0.56 2.59 -5.85
C LEU A 55 -0.24 1.43 -4.90
N PHE A 56 -1.21 0.99 -4.09
CA PHE A 56 -1.03 -0.16 -3.21
C PHE A 56 -0.89 -1.48 -3.99
N ASP A 57 -1.65 -1.67 -5.06
CA ASP A 57 -1.57 -2.90 -5.88
C ASP A 57 -0.21 -3.02 -6.57
N ILE A 58 0.29 -1.90 -7.13
CA ILE A 58 1.64 -1.84 -7.74
C ILE A 58 2.71 -2.10 -6.68
N TYR A 59 2.57 -1.52 -5.49
CA TYR A 59 3.47 -1.76 -4.37
C TYR A 59 3.47 -3.24 -3.98
N LYS A 60 2.28 -3.84 -3.82
CA LYS A 60 2.11 -5.25 -3.46
C LYS A 60 2.70 -6.19 -4.51
N ALA A 61 2.55 -5.89 -5.80
CA ALA A 61 3.11 -6.71 -6.89
C ALA A 61 4.65 -6.68 -6.93
N LYS A 62 5.29 -5.66 -6.36
CA LYS A 62 6.74 -5.50 -6.33
C LYS A 62 7.41 -6.08 -5.08
N HIS A 63 6.64 -6.47 -4.08
CA HIS A 63 7.18 -6.90 -2.79
C HIS A 63 6.63 -8.28 -2.41
N ARG A 64 7.44 -9.02 -1.66
CA ARG A 64 6.97 -10.26 -1.06
C ARG A 64 5.83 -9.97 -0.09
N CYS A 65 4.80 -10.80 -0.13
CA CYS A 65 3.66 -10.71 0.78
C CYS A 65 3.61 -11.95 1.66
N CYS A 66 3.10 -11.78 2.88
CA CYS A 66 2.87 -12.89 3.78
C CYS A 66 1.84 -13.85 3.17
N GLU A 67 2.21 -15.12 3.05
CA GLU A 67 1.33 -16.16 2.48
C GLU A 67 0.05 -16.36 3.31
N LYS A 68 0.12 -16.08 4.63
CA LYS A 68 -1.02 -16.26 5.54
C LYS A 68 -1.98 -15.07 5.57
N CYS A 69 -1.47 -13.85 5.66
CA CYS A 69 -2.30 -12.66 5.90
C CYS A 69 -2.20 -11.58 4.81
N GLY A 70 -1.34 -11.76 3.81
CA GLY A 70 -1.16 -10.83 2.70
C GLY A 70 -0.46 -9.52 3.05
N ASN A 71 0.06 -9.36 4.28
CA ASN A 71 0.86 -8.20 4.66
C ASN A 71 2.13 -8.12 3.83
N VAL A 72 2.48 -6.95 3.33
CA VAL A 72 3.74 -6.76 2.61
C VAL A 72 4.91 -6.91 3.58
N LEU A 73 5.89 -7.71 3.19
CA LEU A 73 7.03 -8.09 4.02
C LEU A 73 8.30 -7.40 3.53
N PRO A 74 9.20 -7.06 4.46
CA PRO A 74 10.61 -6.89 4.14
C PRO A 74 11.16 -8.14 3.44
N ASP A 75 12.14 -7.95 2.57
CA ASP A 75 12.77 -9.04 1.80
C ASP A 75 13.41 -10.10 2.70
N ASP A 76 13.93 -9.69 3.85
CA ASP A 76 14.64 -10.52 4.84
C ASP A 76 13.74 -11.06 5.96
N ALA A 77 12.44 -10.73 5.97
CA ALA A 77 11.56 -11.13 7.06
C ALA A 77 11.36 -12.66 7.13
N GLU A 78 11.88 -13.30 8.17
CA GLU A 78 11.62 -14.72 8.46
C GLU A 78 10.24 -14.96 9.09
N TYR A 79 9.69 -13.93 9.74
CA TYR A 79 8.36 -13.95 10.36
C TYR A 79 7.56 -12.73 9.94
N CYS A 80 6.25 -12.92 9.75
CA CYS A 80 5.35 -11.82 9.46
C CYS A 80 5.18 -10.93 10.69
N PRO A 81 5.49 -9.62 10.63
CA PRO A 81 5.35 -8.71 11.77
C PRO A 81 3.89 -8.46 12.16
N LEU A 82 2.94 -8.76 11.27
CA LEU A 82 1.51 -8.56 11.53
C LEU A 82 0.84 -9.79 12.14
N CYS A 83 1.13 -11.00 11.63
CA CYS A 83 0.41 -12.22 12.05
C CYS A 83 1.30 -13.28 12.72
N GLY A 84 2.62 -13.06 12.80
CA GLY A 84 3.58 -13.97 13.42
C GLY A 84 3.89 -15.24 12.64
N ALA A 85 3.30 -15.46 11.46
CA ALA A 85 3.56 -16.64 10.66
C ALA A 85 5.01 -16.66 10.14
N LYS A 86 5.68 -17.80 10.28
CA LYS A 86 6.98 -18.05 9.64
C LYS A 86 6.82 -17.98 8.12
N GLN A 87 7.80 -17.39 7.44
CA GLN A 87 7.81 -17.18 5.99
C GLN A 87 8.89 -18.07 5.38
N ASN A 88 8.57 -18.68 4.24
CA ASN A 88 9.56 -19.43 3.48
C ASN A 88 10.38 -18.41 2.68
N ASN A 89 11.65 -18.25 3.02
CA ASN A 89 12.57 -17.38 2.29
C ASN A 89 13.26 -18.18 1.18
N GLU A 90 12.48 -18.73 0.26
CA GLU A 90 13.02 -19.36 -0.94
C GLU A 90 13.25 -18.25 -1.98
N ARG A 91 14.36 -17.53 -1.85
CA ARG A 91 14.91 -16.85 -3.02
C ARG A 91 15.67 -17.91 -3.80
N GLU A 92 15.11 -18.32 -4.94
CA GLU A 92 15.90 -18.92 -6.01
C GLU A 92 17.18 -18.10 -6.17
N SER A 93 18.31 -18.77 -5.92
CA SER A 93 19.62 -18.27 -6.31
C SER A 93 19.64 -18.22 -7.83
N ILE A 94 19.58 -17.02 -8.40
CA ILE A 94 19.93 -16.76 -9.80
C ILE A 94 21.29 -16.08 -9.80
#